data_AF-A0A068VHQ8-F1
#
_entry.id   AF-A0A068VHQ8-F1
#
_cell.length_a   1.000
_cell.length_b   1.000
_cell.length_c   1.000
_cell.angle_alpha   90.00
_cell.angle_beta   90.00
_cell.angle_gamma   90.00
#
_symmetry.space_group_name_H-M   'P 1'
#
loop_
_entity.id
_entity.type
_entity.pdbx_description
1 polymer ?
#
loop_
_entity_poly.entity_id
_entity_poly.type
_entity_poly.pdbx_seq_one_letter_code
_entity_poly.pdbx_strand_id
1 'polypeptide(L)'
;MSEIPILSTKIQDFILRGGRRVPLYSRVVEAAPYEAIVIPASGKELTVQLRCQDLSWNDFLSSVSNYFTPAYQPIDSVTNILFSSGTTGEPKAIPWTQHSPIRCAAVTWAHIDVQERDVFCWPTN
;
A
#
# COMPACT_ATOMS: atom_id res chain seq x y z
N MET A 1 15.92 -3.38 -18.61
CA MET A 1 14.84 -3.44 -17.60
C MET A 1 15.51 -3.34 -16.26
N SER A 2 15.30 -2.24 -15.53
CA SER A 2 15.67 -2.18 -14.11
C SER A 2 14.84 -3.23 -13.37
N GLU A 3 15.49 -4.09 -12.59
CA GLU A 3 14.79 -4.99 -11.69
C GLU A 3 13.97 -4.15 -10.70
N ILE A 4 12.68 -4.46 -10.54
CA ILE A 4 11.84 -3.82 -9.53
C ILE A 4 12.45 -4.19 -8.16
N PRO A 5 12.76 -3.21 -7.30
CA PRO A 5 13.36 -3.52 -6.01
C PRO A 5 12.46 -4.45 -5.21
N ILE A 6 13.03 -5.59 -4.82
CA ILE A 6 12.35 -6.67 -4.07
C ILE A 6 11.81 -6.15 -2.73
N LEU A 7 12.43 -5.11 -2.16
CA LEU A 7 12.01 -4.45 -0.93
C LEU A 7 11.95 -2.93 -1.15
N SER A 8 10.75 -2.37 -1.14
CA SER A 8 10.52 -0.93 -1.24
C SER A 8 9.29 -0.50 -0.45
N THR A 9 9.37 0.65 0.20
CA THR A 9 8.25 1.25 0.94
C THR A 9 7.48 2.20 0.01
N LYS A 10 6.16 2.00 -0.10
CA LYS A 10 5.29 2.92 -0.85
C LYS A 10 4.64 3.85 0.17
N ILE A 11 4.82 5.16 0.00
CA ILE A 11 4.37 6.14 0.98
C ILE A 11 3.93 7.42 0.28
N GLN A 12 3.03 8.18 0.90
CA GLN A 12 2.76 9.54 0.45
C GLN A 12 3.78 10.53 1.01
N ASP A 13 3.97 11.66 0.35
CA ASP A 13 4.75 12.76 0.94
C ASP A 13 4.08 13.28 2.23
N PHE A 14 2.75 13.40 2.22
CA PHE A 14 1.93 13.79 3.39
C PHE A 14 0.61 13.01 3.48
N ILE A 15 -0.03 13.06 4.65
CA ILE A 15 -1.49 12.87 4.76
C ILE A 15 -2.14 14.24 4.78
N LEU A 16 -3.15 14.43 3.93
CA LEU A 16 -4.03 15.59 3.93
C LEU A 16 -5.36 15.18 4.56
N ARG A 17 -5.58 15.53 5.84
CA ARG A 17 -6.80 15.12 6.57
C ARG A 17 -7.23 16.18 7.57
N GLY A 18 -8.51 16.55 7.55
CA GLY A 18 -9.09 17.52 8.49
C GLY A 18 -8.40 18.88 8.48
N GLY A 19 -7.99 19.36 7.28
CA GLY A 19 -7.23 20.61 7.13
C GLY A 19 -5.78 20.56 7.64
N ARG A 20 -5.32 19.40 8.11
CA ARG A 20 -3.96 19.19 8.60
C ARG A 20 -3.13 18.43 7.57
N ARG A 21 -1.83 18.72 7.60
CA ARG A 21 -0.81 18.06 6.81
C ARG A 21 0.13 17.32 7.74
N VAL A 22 0.20 15.99 7.63
CA VAL A 22 1.08 15.14 8.45
C VAL A 22 2.23 14.65 7.57
N PRO A 23 3.50 14.93 7.89
CA PRO A 23 4.65 14.53 7.06
C PRO A 23 4.92 13.04 7.21
N LEU A 24 4.53 12.24 6.20
CA LEU A 24 4.71 10.79 6.22
C LEU A 24 6.10 10.40 5.73
N TYR A 25 6.54 11.00 4.63
CA TYR A 25 7.83 10.67 4.03
C TYR A 25 9.00 10.94 4.99
N SER A 26 8.97 12.02 5.78
CA SER A 26 10.05 12.29 6.74
C SER A 26 10.19 11.20 7.81
N ARG A 27 9.07 10.62 8.28
CA ARG A 27 9.08 9.50 9.24
C ARG A 27 9.68 8.24 8.63
N VAL A 28 9.41 7.99 7.35
CA VAL A 28 10.06 6.92 6.59
C VAL A 28 11.54 7.20 6.52
N VAL A 29 11.99 8.40 6.13
CA VAL A 29 13.42 8.74 6.09
C VAL A 29 14.11 8.55 7.45
N GLU A 30 13.49 9.00 8.55
CA GLU A 30 14.01 8.85 9.92
C GLU A 30 14.15 7.39 10.35
N ALA A 31 13.21 6.52 9.95
CA ALA A 31 13.26 5.09 10.23
C ALA A 31 14.32 4.34 9.40
N ALA A 32 15.02 5.03 8.49
CA ALA A 32 16.07 4.51 7.61
C ALA A 32 15.73 3.19 6.85
N PRO A 33 14.55 3.06 6.22
CA PRO A 33 14.20 1.90 5.42
C PRO A 33 14.96 1.89 4.10
N TYR A 34 14.80 0.78 3.39
CA TYR A 34 15.08 0.63 1.97
C TYR A 34 14.45 1.75 1.13
N GLU A 35 14.73 1.74 -0.18
CA GLU A 35 14.17 2.67 -1.16
C GLU A 35 12.66 2.93 -0.91
N ALA A 36 12.30 4.21 -0.87
CA ALA A 36 10.92 4.65 -0.81
C ALA A 36 10.45 5.10 -2.20
N ILE A 37 9.25 4.65 -2.58
CA ILE A 37 8.51 5.17 -3.73
C ILE A 37 7.46 6.13 -3.20
N VAL A 38 7.62 7.42 -3.53
CA VAL A 38 6.87 8.51 -2.90
C VAL A 38 5.76 9.03 -3.82
N ILE A 39 4.54 9.04 -3.30
CA ILE A 39 3.31 9.42 -3.99
C ILE A 39 2.89 10.83 -3.54
N PRO A 40 2.62 11.78 -4.44
CA PRO A 40 2.16 13.11 -4.06
C PRO A 40 0.75 13.05 -3.47
N ALA A 41 0.57 13.47 -2.22
CA ALA A 41 -0.73 13.48 -1.56
C ALA A 41 -1.75 14.42 -2.24
N SER A 42 -1.24 15.44 -2.93
CA SER A 42 -2.04 16.38 -3.73
C SER A 42 -2.50 15.80 -5.07
N GLY A 43 -1.96 14.65 -5.48
CA GLY A 43 -2.16 14.06 -6.81
C GLY A 43 -1.45 14.81 -7.94
N LYS A 44 -0.60 15.81 -7.63
CA LYS A 44 0.13 16.60 -8.65
C LYS A 44 1.63 16.37 -8.56
N GLU A 45 2.31 17.17 -7.76
CA GLU A 45 3.76 17.17 -7.63
C GLU A 45 4.17 16.90 -6.19
N LEU A 46 5.36 16.32 -6.04
CA LEU A 46 5.99 16.14 -4.74
C LEU A 46 6.40 17.50 -4.17
N THR A 47 6.21 17.64 -2.87
CA THR A 47 6.56 18.86 -2.14
C THR A 47 7.68 18.64 -1.13
N VAL A 48 8.37 17.52 -1.26
CA VAL A 48 9.52 17.08 -0.45
C VAL A 48 10.72 16.87 -1.36
N GLN A 49 11.92 17.06 -0.81
CA GLN A 49 13.15 16.65 -1.47
C GLN A 49 13.41 15.18 -1.17
N LEU A 50 13.57 14.37 -2.22
CA LEU A 50 13.85 12.94 -2.09
C LEU A 50 15.33 12.69 -1.77
N ARG A 51 15.62 11.61 -1.05
CA ARG A 51 16.97 11.06 -0.93
C ARG A 51 17.40 10.51 -2.29
N CYS A 52 18.72 10.41 -2.53
CA CYS A 52 19.26 9.92 -3.80
C CYS A 52 18.79 8.51 -4.17
N GLN A 53 18.46 7.66 -3.18
CA GLN A 53 17.97 6.30 -3.43
C GLN A 53 16.45 6.18 -3.55
N ASP A 54 15.69 7.25 -3.31
CA ASP A 54 14.22 7.19 -3.34
C ASP A 54 13.69 7.63 -4.71
N LEU A 55 12.51 7.14 -5.09
CA LEU A 55 11.89 7.42 -6.37
C LEU A 55 10.57 8.19 -6.22
N SER A 56 10.29 9.09 -7.15
CA SER A 56 8.94 9.61 -7.31
C SER A 56 8.02 8.54 -7.92
N TRP A 57 6.72 8.62 -7.65
CA TRP A 57 5.74 7.72 -8.27
C TRP A 57 5.78 7.78 -9.80
N ASN A 58 5.98 8.98 -10.38
CA ASN A 58 6.04 9.16 -11.83
C ASN A 58 7.28 8.49 -12.43
N ASP A 59 8.45 8.66 -11.79
CA ASP A 59 9.69 8.01 -12.23
C ASP A 59 9.56 6.49 -12.14
N PHE A 60 9.00 5.97 -11.03
CA PHE A 60 8.71 4.56 -10.88
C PHE A 60 7.81 4.03 -12.00
N LEU A 61 6.67 4.68 -12.27
CA LEU A 61 5.76 4.27 -13.34
C LEU A 61 6.41 4.32 -14.72
N SER A 62 7.27 5.32 -14.99
CA SER A 62 7.99 5.42 -16.26
C SER A 62 9.01 4.30 -16.47
N SER A 63 9.46 3.67 -15.37
CA SER A 63 10.46 2.60 -15.40
C SER A 63 9.86 1.19 -15.59
N VAL A 64 8.55 1.04 -15.45
CA VAL A 64 7.86 -0.26 -15.50
C VAL A 64 6.92 -0.38 -16.71
N SER A 65 6.66 -1.63 -17.12
CA SER A 65 5.69 -1.94 -18.17
C SER A 65 4.26 -1.68 -17.67
N ASN A 66 3.36 -1.28 -18.57
CA ASN A 66 1.92 -1.23 -18.29
C ASN A 66 1.24 -2.62 -18.42
N TYR A 67 1.99 -3.64 -18.83
CA TYR A 67 1.51 -5.01 -18.99
C TYR A 67 2.23 -5.95 -18.04
N PHE A 68 1.45 -6.71 -17.27
CA PHE A 68 1.93 -7.70 -16.31
C PHE A 68 1.20 -9.02 -16.52
N THR A 69 1.94 -10.14 -16.45
CA THR A 69 1.35 -11.47 -16.44
C THR A 69 0.93 -11.84 -15.01
N PRO A 70 -0.30 -12.32 -14.79
CA PRO A 70 -0.73 -12.77 -13.47
C PRO A 70 0.18 -13.88 -12.93
N ALA A 71 0.57 -13.77 -11.66
CA ALA A 71 1.27 -14.84 -10.96
C ALA A 71 0.25 -15.80 -10.32
N TYR A 72 0.20 -17.03 -10.81
CA TYR A 72 -0.64 -18.08 -10.23
C TYR A 72 0.00 -18.62 -8.95
N GLN A 73 -0.78 -18.68 -7.87
CA GLN A 73 -0.32 -19.14 -6.56
C GLN A 73 -1.37 -20.04 -5.91
N PRO A 74 -0.96 -21.05 -5.12
CA PRO A 74 -1.84 -21.84 -4.27
C PRO A 74 -2.69 -20.99 -3.30
N ILE A 75 -3.86 -21.50 -2.91
CA ILE A 75 -4.82 -20.80 -2.02
C ILE A 75 -4.26 -20.45 -0.63
N ASP A 76 -3.29 -21.22 -0.17
CA ASP A 76 -2.59 -21.06 1.12
C ASP A 76 -1.32 -20.20 1.03
N SER A 77 -0.96 -19.70 -0.16
CA SER A 77 0.18 -18.81 -0.34
C SER A 77 -0.05 -17.46 0.32
N VAL A 78 0.93 -16.97 1.09
CA VAL A 78 0.87 -15.66 1.76
C VAL A 78 0.94 -14.53 0.73
N THR A 79 0.02 -13.57 0.82
CA THR A 79 -0.08 -12.39 -0.06
C THR A 79 0.15 -11.08 0.66
N ASN A 80 -0.13 -11.04 1.96
CA ASN A 80 0.00 -9.84 2.78
C ASN A 80 0.38 -10.22 4.21
N ILE A 81 1.09 -9.34 4.90
CA ILE A 81 1.30 -9.41 6.35
C ILE A 81 0.69 -8.16 6.94
N LEU A 82 -0.39 -8.33 7.70
CA LEU A 82 -1.06 -7.24 8.38
C LEU A 82 -0.55 -7.15 9.81
N PHE A 83 0.10 -6.03 10.15
CA PHE A 83 0.52 -5.77 11.52
C PHE A 83 -0.65 -5.22 12.34
N SER A 84 -0.89 -5.82 13.50
CA SER A 84 -1.85 -5.32 14.50
C SER A 84 -1.14 -4.97 15.80
N SER A 85 -1.64 -3.99 16.55
CA SER A 85 -1.14 -3.70 17.90
C SER A 85 -1.29 -4.93 18.82
N GLY A 86 -0.19 -5.36 19.43
CA GLY A 86 -0.21 -6.41 20.44
C GLY A 86 -0.64 -5.88 21.81
N THR A 87 -1.20 -6.74 22.65
CA THR A 87 -1.50 -6.43 24.05
C THR A 87 -0.24 -6.31 24.92
N THR A 88 0.89 -6.82 24.41
CA THR A 88 2.19 -6.87 25.09
C THR A 88 3.16 -5.78 24.62
N GLY A 89 2.69 -4.80 23.84
CA GLY A 89 3.51 -3.70 23.30
C GLY A 89 4.09 -3.98 21.91
N GLU A 90 4.51 -5.22 21.64
CA GLU A 90 5.04 -5.60 20.31
C GLU A 90 3.94 -5.85 19.27
N PRO A 91 4.08 -5.34 18.03
CA PRO A 91 3.13 -5.63 16.95
C PRO A 91 3.08 -7.12 16.61
N LYS A 92 1.87 -7.64 16.37
CA LYS A 92 1.67 -8.99 15.85
C LYS A 92 1.66 -8.95 14.32
N ALA A 93 2.51 -9.75 13.69
CA ALA A 93 2.51 -9.96 12.24
C ALA A 93 1.49 -11.06 11.89
N ILE A 94 0.40 -10.69 11.22
CA ILE A 94 -0.67 -11.62 10.85
C ILE A 94 -0.58 -11.90 9.35
N PRO A 95 -0.11 -13.10 8.93
CA PRO A 95 -0.07 -13.45 7.51
C PRO A 95 -1.47 -13.69 6.97
N TRP A 96 -1.77 -13.13 5.81
CA TRP A 96 -2.97 -13.39 5.03
C TRP A 96 -2.58 -14.17 3.78
N THR A 97 -3.37 -15.19 3.46
CA THR A 97 -3.15 -16.00 2.25
C THR A 97 -4.01 -15.48 1.10
N GLN A 98 -3.85 -16.07 -0.10
CA GLN A 98 -4.73 -15.84 -1.26
C GLN A 98 -6.21 -16.02 -0.91
N HIS A 99 -6.54 -16.92 0.04
CA HIS A 99 -7.90 -17.15 0.49
C HIS A 99 -8.57 -15.91 1.14
N SER A 100 -7.82 -15.13 1.92
CA SER A 100 -8.38 -14.04 2.73
C SER A 100 -9.15 -12.99 1.90
N PRO A 101 -8.57 -12.31 0.89
CA PRO A 101 -9.29 -11.32 0.10
C PRO A 101 -10.46 -11.92 -0.70
N ILE A 102 -10.34 -13.17 -1.20
CA ILE A 102 -11.42 -13.85 -1.92
C ILE A 102 -12.62 -14.08 -0.98
N ARG A 103 -12.35 -14.53 0.24
CA ARG A 103 -13.39 -14.72 1.25
C ARG A 103 -14.02 -13.39 1.68
N CYS A 104 -13.24 -12.31 1.79
CA CYS A 104 -13.78 -10.98 2.06
C CYS A 104 -14.82 -10.56 1.01
N ALA A 105 -14.55 -10.77 -0.28
CA ALA A 105 -15.53 -10.48 -1.34
C ALA A 105 -16.83 -11.29 -1.19
N ALA A 106 -16.72 -12.58 -0.88
CA ALA A 106 -17.90 -13.44 -0.63
C ALA A 106 -18.71 -12.99 0.60
N VAL A 107 -18.04 -12.55 1.68
CA VAL A 107 -18.69 -12.00 2.88
C VAL A 107 -19.38 -10.67 2.57
N THR A 108 -18.76 -9.80 1.77
CA THR A 108 -19.36 -8.53 1.33
C THR A 108 -20.64 -8.79 0.51
N TRP A 109 -20.63 -9.76 -0.41
CA TRP A 109 -21.86 -10.17 -1.10
C TRP A 109 -22.91 -10.74 -0.13
N ALA A 110 -22.55 -11.69 0.74
CA ALA A 110 -23.52 -12.39 1.58
C ALA A 110 -24.13 -11.54 2.70
N HIS A 111 -23.37 -10.59 3.26
CA HIS A 111 -23.79 -9.83 4.45
C HIS A 111 -24.08 -8.36 4.20
N ILE A 112 -23.55 -7.80 3.12
CA ILE A 112 -23.76 -6.40 2.74
C ILE A 112 -24.62 -6.31 1.45
N ASP A 113 -24.94 -7.46 0.84
CA ASP A 113 -25.75 -7.57 -0.37
C ASP A 113 -25.19 -6.73 -1.52
N VAL A 114 -23.85 -6.64 -1.62
CA VAL A 114 -23.20 -5.91 -2.73
C VAL A 114 -23.44 -6.66 -4.03
N GLN A 115 -24.08 -5.99 -4.98
CA GLN A 115 -24.42 -6.48 -6.31
C GLN A 115 -23.59 -5.83 -7.41
N GLU A 116 -23.75 -6.35 -8.63
CA GLU A 116 -23.19 -5.70 -9.82
C GLU A 116 -23.70 -4.26 -9.91
N ARG A 117 -22.79 -3.33 -10.22
CA ARG A 117 -23.03 -1.88 -10.39
C ARG A 117 -23.26 -1.10 -9.10
N ASP A 118 -23.22 -1.75 -7.94
CA ASP A 118 -23.27 -1.04 -6.68
C ASP A 118 -22.01 -0.18 -6.48
N VAL A 119 -22.20 1.01 -5.92
CA VAL A 119 -21.12 1.86 -5.41
C VAL A 119 -21.02 1.64 -3.91
N PHE A 120 -20.12 0.76 -3.51
CA PHE A 120 -19.88 0.43 -2.11
C PHE A 120 -18.90 1.41 -1.45
N CYS A 121 -19.25 1.92 -0.26
CA CYS A 121 -18.39 2.81 0.52
C CYS A 121 -18.05 2.18 1.88
N TRP A 122 -16.76 1.95 2.13
CA TRP A 122 -16.23 1.54 3.43
C TRP A 122 -15.26 2.63 3.92
N PRO A 123 -15.73 3.66 4.64
CA PRO A 123 -14.82 4.63 5.21
C PRO A 123 -14.04 3.98 6.35
N THR A 124 -12.72 3.93 6.24
CA THR A 124 -11.84 3.63 7.38
C THR A 124 -11.40 4.93 8.04
N ASN A 125 -11.33 4.93 9.37
CA ASN A 125 -10.77 6.05 10.13
C ASN A 125 -9.26 6.18 9.94
#